data_AF-A0A4Q1KMP4-F1
#
_entry.id   AF-A0A4Q1KMP4-F1
#
_cell.length_a   1.000
_cell.length_b   1.000
_cell.length_c   1.000
_cell.angle_alpha   90.00
_cell.angle_beta   90.00
_cell.angle_gamma   90.00
#
_symmetry.space_group_name_H-M   'P 1'
#
loop_
_entity.id
_entity.type
_entity.pdbx_description
1 polymer ?
#
loop_
_entity_poly.entity_id
_entity_poly.type
_entity_poly.pdbx_seq_one_letter_code
_entity_poly.pdbx_strand_id
1 'polypeptide(L)' 'MSSQTTQRNEATERAGAVARFLVAMVLFVGGIVAFGWAFTVESNHALIFSAGLLLVTLGCFVPMAGRDR' A
#
# COMPACT_ATOMS: atom_id res chain seq x y z
N MET A 1 2.24 -35.27 13.19
CA MET A 1 2.75 -33.96 13.67
C MET A 1 3.28 -33.05 12.53
N SER A 2 2.93 -33.33 11.26
CA SER A 2 3.44 -32.61 10.07
C SER A 2 2.38 -31.67 9.44
N SER A 3 1.09 -32.01 9.53
CA SER A 3 0.01 -31.24 8.90
C SER A 3 -0.31 -29.92 9.61
N GLN A 4 -0.19 -29.89 10.94
CA GLN A 4 -0.50 -28.70 11.74
C GLN A 4 0.53 -27.57 11.55
N THR A 5 1.80 -27.93 11.33
CA THR A 5 2.89 -26.99 11.05
C THR A 5 2.75 -26.36 9.66
N THR A 6 2.38 -27.15 8.65
CA THR A 6 2.14 -26.65 7.29
C THR A 6 0.96 -25.67 7.26
N GLN A 7 -0.15 -26.02 7.92
CA GLN A 7 -1.35 -25.17 7.93
C GLN A 7 -1.10 -23.82 8.64
N ARG A 8 -0.27 -23.80 9.69
CA ARG A 8 0.13 -22.57 10.39
C ARG A 8 1.00 -21.65 9.52
N ASN A 9 1.90 -22.23 8.72
CA ASN A 9 2.77 -21.46 7.84
C ASN A 9 1.96 -20.80 6.71
N GLU A 10 1.03 -21.52 6.09
CA GLU A 10 0.13 -20.94 5.07
C GLU A 10 -0.73 -19.79 5.62
N ALA A 11 -1.28 -19.95 6.83
CA ALA A 11 -2.07 -18.90 7.46
C ALA A 11 -1.24 -17.63 7.72
N THR A 12 0.02 -17.81 8.13
CA THR A 12 0.95 -16.69 8.39
C THR A 12 1.34 -15.98 7.09
N GLU A 13 1.57 -16.73 6.01
CA GLU A 13 1.88 -16.19 4.69
C GLU A 13 0.71 -15.38 4.12
N ARG A 14 -0.51 -15.95 4.18
CA ARG A 14 -1.74 -15.26 3.78
C ARG A 14 -1.97 -14.00 4.59
N ALA A 15 -1.77 -14.04 5.91
CA ALA A 15 -1.89 -12.87 6.77
C ALA A 15 -0.88 -11.77 6.38
N GLY A 16 0.37 -12.17 6.05
CA GLY A 16 1.38 -11.24 5.53
C GLY A 16 0.99 -10.61 4.19
N ALA A 17 0.41 -11.38 3.27
CA ALA A 17 -0.08 -10.88 1.99
C ALA A 17 -1.25 -9.89 2.18
N VAL A 18 -2.21 -10.21 3.04
CA VAL A 18 -3.36 -9.34 3.36
C VAL A 18 -2.89 -8.04 4.00
N ALA A 19 -1.94 -8.10 4.95
CA ALA A 19 -1.40 -6.90 5.58
C ALA A 19 -0.73 -5.95 4.56
N ARG A 20 0.09 -6.49 3.64
CA ARG A 20 0.71 -5.69 2.57
C ARG A 20 -0.33 -5.09 1.62
N PHE A 21 -1.38 -5.84 1.29
CA PHE A 21 -2.48 -5.34 0.47
C PHE A 21 -3.23 -4.19 1.15
N LEU A 22 -3.54 -4.31 2.44
CA LEU A 22 -4.22 -3.24 3.19
C LEU A 22 -3.38 -1.96 3.25
N VAL A 23 -2.08 -2.09 3.51
CA VAL A 23 -1.15 -0.95 3.49
C VAL A 23 -1.11 -0.30 2.11
N ALA A 24 -0.99 -1.11 1.06
CA ALA A 24 -1.01 -0.66 -0.33
C ALA A 24 -2.31 0.10 -0.68
N MET A 25 -3.45 -0.43 -0.24
CA MET A 25 -4.78 0.17 -0.46
C MET A 25 -4.89 1.54 0.22
N VAL A 26 -4.43 1.65 1.48
CA VAL A 26 -4.43 2.93 2.21
C VAL A 26 -3.51 3.96 1.55
N LEU A 27 -2.31 3.56 1.14
CA LEU A 27 -1.37 4.44 0.44
C LEU A 27 -1.94 4.91 -0.90
N PHE A 28 -2.55 4.00 -1.66
CA PHE A 28 -3.15 4.33 -2.95
C PHE A 28 -4.33 5.29 -2.81
N VAL A 29 -5.33 4.94 -2.00
CA VAL A 29 -6.53 5.77 -1.81
C VAL A 29 -6.16 7.11 -1.17
N GLY A 30 -5.30 7.10 -0.15
CA GLY A 30 -4.80 8.31 0.50
C GLY A 30 -4.03 9.21 -0.46
N GLY A 31 -3.22 8.63 -1.34
CA GLY A 31 -2.51 9.35 -2.39
C GLY A 31 -3.44 10.01 -3.41
N ILE A 32 -4.50 9.32 -3.87
CA ILE A 32 -5.51 9.88 -4.78
C ILE A 32 -6.26 11.05 -4.12
N VAL A 33 -6.63 10.93 -2.85
CA VAL A 33 -7.29 12.01 -2.11
C VAL A 33 -6.37 13.22 -1.96
N ALA A 34 -5.12 13.01 -1.54
CA ALA A 34 -4.13 14.08 -1.43
C ALA A 34 -3.87 14.76 -2.79
N PHE A 35 -3.77 13.97 -3.86
CA PHE A 35 -3.62 14.46 -5.22
C PHE A 35 -4.82 15.32 -5.64
N GLY A 36 -6.05 14.91 -5.33
CA GLY A 36 -7.26 15.70 -5.56
C GLY A 36 -7.27 17.02 -4.78
N TRP A 37 -6.84 17.00 -3.51
CA TRP A 37 -6.72 18.19 -2.68
C TRP A 37 -5.70 19.19 -3.20
N ALA A 38 -4.67 18.76 -3.93
CA ALA A 38 -3.72 19.67 -4.54
C ALA A 38 -4.40 20.68 -5.50
N PHE A 39 -5.57 20.36 -6.07
CA PHE A 39 -6.31 21.27 -6.94
C PHE A 39 -7.26 22.21 -6.19
N THR A 40 -7.48 21.99 -4.90
CA THR A 40 -8.39 22.79 -4.08
C THR A 40 -7.67 23.71 -3.10
N VAL A 41 -6.36 23.52 -2.88
CA VAL A 41 -5.58 24.31 -1.91
C VAL A 41 -4.85 25.47 -2.58
N GLU A 42 -5.03 26.66 -2.03
CA GLU A 42 -4.54 27.93 -2.58
C GLU A 42 -3.02 28.14 -2.43
N SER A 43 -2.35 27.34 -1.60
CA SER A 43 -0.89 27.35 -1.42
C SER A 43 -0.32 25.93 -1.29
N ASN A 44 0.97 25.74 -1.63
CA ASN A 44 1.69 24.46 -1.56
C ASN A 44 1.11 23.31 -2.43
N HIS A 45 0.31 23.63 -3.44
CA HIS A 45 -0.30 22.66 -4.36
C HIS A 45 0.72 21.71 -5.02
N ALA A 46 1.91 22.20 -5.42
CA ALA A 46 2.96 21.35 -5.99
C ALA A 46 3.51 20.29 -4.99
N LEU A 47 3.62 20.65 -3.71
CA LEU A 47 4.07 19.74 -2.66
C LEU A 47 3.01 18.69 -2.34
N ILE A 48 1.74 19.12 -2.24
CA ILE A 48 0.61 18.21 -1.99
C ILE A 48 0.43 17.25 -3.16
N PHE A 49 0.55 17.74 -4.39
CA PHE A 49 0.48 16.94 -5.62
C PHE A 49 1.59 15.89 -5.67
N SER A 50 2.84 16.30 -5.46
CA SER A 50 3.99 15.37 -5.50
C SER A 50 3.94 14.34 -4.36
N ALA A 51 3.50 14.73 -3.16
CA ALA A 51 3.27 13.79 -2.06
C ALA A 51 2.15 12.78 -2.38
N GLY A 52 1.03 13.25 -2.95
CA GLY A 52 -0.06 12.38 -3.40
C GLY A 52 0.39 11.39 -4.48
N LEU A 53 1.14 11.85 -5.48
CA LEU A 53 1.70 11.00 -6.54
C LEU A 53 2.66 9.93 -5.98
N LEU A 54 3.49 10.31 -5.00
CA LEU A 54 4.44 9.42 -4.38
C LEU A 54 3.73 8.36 -3.53
N LEU A 55 2.68 8.73 -2.78
CA LEU A 55 1.81 7.80 -2.06
C LEU A 55 1.11 6.80 -2.99
N VAL A 56 0.57 7.25 -4.12
CA VAL A 56 -0.03 6.38 -5.14
C VAL A 56 1.01 5.39 -5.68
N THR A 57 2.20 5.89 -6.02
CA THR A 57 3.29 5.07 -6.56
C THR A 57 3.73 3.99 -5.56
N LEU A 58 3.88 4.36 -4.27
CA LEU A 58 4.17 3.41 -3.20
C LEU A 58 3.02 2.41 -3.00
N GLY A 59 1.77 2.85 -3.06
CA GLY A 59 0.60 1.99 -3.00
C GLY A 59 0.60 0.93 -4.10
N CYS A 60 1.03 1.26 -5.31
CA CYS A 60 1.18 0.30 -6.42
C CYS A 60 2.38 -0.64 -6.23
N PHE A 61 3.48 -0.17 -5.62
CA PHE A 61 4.73 -0.92 -5.51
C PHE A 61 4.77 -1.89 -4.31
N VAL A 62 4.20 -1.52 -3.17
CA VAL A 62 4.17 -2.34 -1.94
C VAL A 62 3.63 -3.77 -2.12
N PRO A 63 2.53 -4.03 -2.87
CA PRO A 63 2.05 -5.39 -3.08
C PRO A 63 2.95 -6.21 -4.03
N MET A 64 3.78 -5.56 -4.86
CA MET A 64 4.74 -6.23 -5.75
C MET A 64 6.06 -6.60 -5.05
N ALA A 65 6.53 -5.76 -4.12
CA ALA A 65 7.83 -5.93 -3.45
C ALA A 65 7.97 -7.19 -2.57
N GLY A 66 6.89 -7.96 -2.38
CA GLY A 66 6.88 -9.21 -1.62
C GLY A 66 7.00 -10.50 -2.45
N ARG A 67 7.11 -10.42 -3.78
CA ARG A 67 7.10 -11.60 -4.68
C ARG A 67 8.45 -12.30 -4.92
N ASP A 68 9.56 -11.75 -4.43
CA ASP A 68 10.92 -12.24 -4.75
C ASP A 68 11.56 -13.15 -3.68
N ARG A 69 10.79 -13.90 -2.88
CA ARG A 69 11.34 -14.90 -1.97
C ARG A 69 10.63 -16.25 -2.08
#